data_AF-A0A162A5J6-F1
#
_entry.id   AF-A0A162A5J6-F1
#
_cell.length_a   1.000
_cell.length_b   1.000
_cell.length_c   1.000
_cell.angle_alpha   90.00
_cell.angle_beta   90.00
_cell.angle_gamma   90.00
#
_symmetry.space_group_name_H-M   'P 1'
#
loop_
_entity.id
_entity.type
_entity.pdbx_description
1 polymer ?
#
loop_
_entity_poly.entity_id
_entity_poly.type
_entity_poly.pdbx_seq_one_letter_code
_entity_poly.pdbx_strand_id
1 'polypeptide(L)'
;MAIKSTLPLYERVHLKNSIPRAVELLILSLLISLLAYHLISLKQHGIPTLLAFLCESCFAFCWILVINCKWNQVKYIPYTDRLSKVLVTTSPVACYTDKYDMLCQKIEAASQTNVPSEVFSKVDKKNHPSILKTRVSGLMTNAPFILNVDCDMHVNDPQVILRAMCIFFGVENEKDCAFVQFPQQFYDGLNDDPFGNQMVVLFKYMAQGLAGIQGPFYGGTNCFHRRKVIYGLLPFHKATAGKLTDEDLEKRFGKSNKLKESAEQILSASPHSQRQGGLSSSVEAAKLVAGCAYEHDTCWGTEVGWKYGSATEDILTGLGIQEKGWRSIYCTPDSPAFLGCAPSCGPSTMIQTKRWATGLLEILFSSRSPIISTINGNLQFRQCLAYMWVLIWGLRSIPELVYSLLPAYCIITHSHFLPKVNEPAILIPVTICVTYNLYTLSEYLRIGLSTRAWWNNQRMARTNCTSSWLFACFSIFLKLIGLSQTAFEVTQKNQSQDDDGDDQKNKNYGKFTFNESPIFIPGTTILLVNLTALAVGVVDFRHTSYDESDVGVTNKEQGQVYEYEASTKYGSFVFDKLPIFVPGTTILVMMTALYVRVVGFQPPVDSVDGVGRAEKRYELHSYYTSGHFYKDHLG
;
A
#
# COMPACT_ATOMS: atom_id res chain seq x y z
N MET A 1 -28.02 16.55 7.05
CA MET A 1 -27.95 17.95 7.47
C MET A 1 -26.98 18.67 6.55
N ALA A 2 -27.38 18.91 5.30
CA ALA A 2 -26.66 19.81 4.41
C ALA A 2 -26.95 21.23 4.87
N ILE A 3 -25.92 22.07 5.04
CA ILE A 3 -26.14 23.47 5.37
C ILE A 3 -26.39 24.20 4.05
N LYS A 4 -27.54 24.88 3.91
CA LYS A 4 -27.79 25.76 2.76
C LYS A 4 -26.92 27.02 2.91
N SER A 5 -25.66 26.93 2.52
CA SER A 5 -24.79 28.09 2.33
C SER A 5 -25.01 28.70 0.94
N THR A 6 -24.94 30.02 0.83
CA THR A 6 -25.02 30.73 -0.46
C THR A 6 -23.83 30.47 -1.38
N LEU A 7 -22.71 29.97 -0.82
CA LEU A 7 -21.50 29.57 -1.53
C LEU A 7 -21.16 28.11 -1.23
N PRO A 8 -20.61 27.34 -2.19
CA PRO A 8 -20.26 25.94 -1.96
C PRO A 8 -19.13 25.81 -0.94
N LEU A 9 -19.26 24.84 -0.01
CA LEU A 9 -18.27 24.58 1.05
C LEU A 9 -17.04 23.80 0.56
N TYR A 10 -17.15 23.13 -0.58
CA TYR A 10 -16.02 22.49 -1.26
C TYR A 10 -16.25 22.48 -2.77
N GLU A 11 -15.20 22.22 -3.52
CA GLU A 11 -15.25 22.01 -4.96
C GLU A 11 -14.76 20.61 -5.32
N ARG A 12 -15.46 19.97 -6.26
CA ARG A 12 -15.07 18.69 -6.85
C ARG A 12 -14.48 18.93 -8.24
N VAL A 13 -13.16 18.83 -8.37
CA VAL A 13 -12.43 19.12 -9.60
C VAL A 13 -12.08 17.83 -10.33
N HIS A 14 -12.49 17.72 -11.58
CA HIS A 14 -12.07 16.63 -12.47
C HIS A 14 -10.69 16.94 -13.06
N LEU A 15 -9.72 16.04 -12.83
CA LEU A 15 -8.36 16.22 -13.32
C LEU A 15 -8.24 15.67 -14.75
N LYS A 16 -7.68 16.49 -15.65
CA LYS A 16 -7.47 16.11 -17.05
C LYS A 16 -6.26 15.17 -17.15
N ASN A 17 -6.50 13.92 -17.51
CA ASN A 17 -5.48 12.87 -17.63
C ASN A 17 -5.47 12.17 -19.00
N SER A 18 -5.79 12.90 -20.08
CA SER A 18 -5.89 12.35 -21.45
C SER A 18 -4.59 11.68 -21.93
N ILE A 19 -3.43 12.31 -21.71
CA ILE A 19 -2.13 11.75 -22.11
C ILE A 19 -1.82 10.46 -21.32
N PRO A 20 -1.86 10.45 -19.97
CA PRO A 20 -1.73 9.21 -19.20
C PRO A 20 -2.64 8.08 -19.68
N ARG A 21 -3.93 8.35 -19.92
CA ARG A 21 -4.88 7.35 -20.42
C ARG A 21 -4.47 6.79 -21.79
N ALA A 22 -4.03 7.65 -22.71
CA ALA A 22 -3.59 7.21 -24.03
C ALA A 22 -2.38 6.26 -23.94
N VAL A 23 -1.40 6.58 -23.07
CA VAL A 23 -0.23 5.73 -22.83
C VAL A 23 -0.63 4.40 -22.16
N GLU A 24 -1.52 4.44 -21.18
CA GLU A 24 -2.02 3.24 -20.51
C GLU A 24 -2.78 2.29 -21.46
N LEU A 25 -3.59 2.86 -22.36
CA LEU A 25 -4.28 2.11 -23.42
C LEU A 25 -3.30 1.54 -24.47
N LEU A 26 -2.25 2.28 -24.82
CA LEU A 26 -1.19 1.78 -25.70
C LEU A 26 -0.50 0.56 -25.07
N ILE A 27 -0.11 0.65 -23.80
CA ILE A 27 0.49 -0.48 -23.07
C ILE A 27 -0.48 -1.67 -23.04
N LEU A 28 -1.77 -1.44 -22.77
CA LEU A 28 -2.78 -2.50 -22.79
C LEU A 28 -2.90 -3.15 -24.18
N SER A 29 -2.93 -2.35 -25.25
CA SER A 29 -2.97 -2.86 -26.62
C SER A 29 -1.76 -3.73 -26.93
N LEU A 30 -0.56 -3.30 -26.53
CA LEU A 30 0.67 -4.06 -26.75
C LEU A 30 0.67 -5.37 -25.93
N LEU A 31 0.18 -5.35 -24.70
CA LEU A 31 0.01 -6.57 -23.88
C LEU A 31 -0.93 -7.56 -24.57
N ILE A 32 -2.05 -7.09 -25.13
CA ILE A 32 -2.98 -7.94 -25.90
C ILE A 32 -2.29 -8.50 -27.15
N SER A 33 -1.50 -7.70 -27.86
CA SER A 33 -0.71 -8.17 -29.01
C SER A 33 0.30 -9.24 -28.62
N LEU A 34 0.95 -9.11 -27.46
CA LEU A 34 1.89 -10.11 -26.95
C LEU A 34 1.18 -11.42 -26.61
N LEU A 35 0.01 -11.36 -25.97
CA LEU A 35 -0.82 -12.53 -25.69
C LEU A 35 -1.29 -13.24 -26.97
N ALA A 36 -1.68 -12.46 -27.99
CA ALA A 36 -2.04 -13.01 -29.29
C ALA A 36 -0.86 -13.71 -29.97
N TYR A 37 0.35 -13.13 -29.89
CA TYR A 37 1.58 -13.76 -30.38
C TYR A 37 1.81 -15.12 -29.72
N HIS A 38 1.74 -15.20 -28.38
CA HIS A 38 1.92 -16.47 -27.67
C HIS A 38 0.86 -17.52 -28.02
N LEU A 39 -0.39 -17.11 -28.23
CA LEU A 39 -1.45 -18.02 -28.62
C LEU A 39 -1.21 -18.63 -30.01
N ILE A 40 -0.69 -17.83 -30.95
CA ILE A 40 -0.33 -18.28 -32.30
C ILE A 40 0.93 -19.17 -32.25
N SER A 41 1.93 -18.79 -31.46
CA SER A 41 3.21 -19.50 -31.36
C SER A 41 3.16 -20.74 -30.46
N LEU A 42 2.05 -20.96 -29.73
CA LEU A 42 1.85 -22.06 -28.78
C LEU A 42 2.14 -23.44 -29.39
N LYS A 43 1.71 -23.65 -30.65
CA LYS A 43 1.91 -24.93 -31.36
C LYS A 43 3.39 -25.22 -31.68
N GLN A 44 4.24 -24.21 -31.73
CA GLN A 44 5.64 -24.32 -32.15
C GLN A 44 6.60 -24.42 -30.96
N HIS A 45 6.25 -23.81 -29.82
CA HIS A 45 7.20 -23.55 -28.73
C HIS A 45 6.84 -24.22 -27.40
N GLY A 46 5.72 -24.96 -27.32
CA GLY A 46 5.42 -25.88 -26.22
C GLY A 46 5.22 -25.22 -24.85
N ILE A 47 5.77 -25.85 -23.81
CA ILE A 47 5.53 -25.50 -22.39
C ILE A 47 5.98 -24.08 -22.02
N PRO A 48 7.18 -23.58 -22.41
CA PRO A 48 7.62 -22.21 -22.07
C PRO A 48 6.65 -21.12 -22.52
N THR A 49 6.11 -21.27 -23.73
CA THR A 49 5.15 -20.30 -24.30
C THR A 49 3.81 -20.38 -23.60
N LEU A 50 3.35 -21.57 -23.21
CA LEU A 50 2.15 -21.73 -22.40
C LEU A 50 2.30 -21.04 -21.03
N LEU A 51 3.42 -21.26 -20.35
CA LEU A 51 3.68 -20.63 -19.05
C LEU A 51 3.80 -19.10 -19.16
N ALA A 52 4.48 -18.60 -20.20
CA ALA A 52 4.54 -17.17 -20.50
C ALA A 52 3.14 -16.59 -20.72
N PHE A 53 2.34 -17.21 -21.59
CA PHE A 53 0.97 -16.81 -21.88
C PHE A 53 0.11 -16.72 -20.61
N LEU A 54 0.16 -17.72 -19.73
CA LEU A 54 -0.61 -17.72 -18.48
C LEU A 54 -0.16 -16.60 -17.53
N CYS A 55 1.14 -16.43 -17.34
CA CYS A 55 1.67 -15.38 -16.46
C CYS A 55 1.36 -13.97 -16.99
N GLU A 56 1.60 -13.75 -18.28
CA GLU A 56 1.35 -12.47 -18.93
C GLU A 56 -0.15 -12.15 -19.01
N SER A 57 -1.03 -13.17 -19.10
CA SER A 57 -2.47 -12.98 -18.99
C SER A 57 -2.86 -12.45 -17.61
N CYS A 58 -2.26 -13.00 -16.54
CA CYS A 58 -2.46 -12.49 -15.19
C CYS A 58 -1.95 -11.04 -15.04
N PHE A 59 -0.80 -10.71 -15.63
CA PHE A 59 -0.26 -9.34 -15.60
C PHE A 59 -1.12 -8.36 -16.40
N ALA A 60 -1.62 -8.75 -17.57
CA ALA A 60 -2.54 -7.96 -18.37
C ALA A 60 -3.85 -7.72 -17.62
N PHE A 61 -4.39 -8.74 -16.94
CA PHE A 61 -5.54 -8.58 -16.07
C PHE A 61 -5.27 -7.58 -14.94
N CYS A 62 -4.14 -7.69 -14.24
CA CYS A 62 -3.74 -6.71 -13.21
C CYS A 62 -3.64 -5.28 -13.79
N TRP A 63 -3.13 -5.14 -15.01
CA TRP A 63 -3.03 -3.86 -15.70
C TRP A 63 -4.39 -3.24 -16.00
N ILE A 64 -5.37 -4.04 -16.46
CA ILE A 64 -6.76 -3.61 -16.65
C ILE A 64 -7.34 -3.05 -15.34
N LEU A 65 -7.07 -3.72 -14.22
CA LEU A 65 -7.54 -3.25 -12.91
C LEU A 65 -6.87 -1.92 -12.50
N VAL A 66 -5.57 -1.74 -12.76
CA VAL A 66 -4.86 -0.47 -12.53
C VAL A 66 -5.46 0.67 -13.35
N ILE A 67 -5.72 0.44 -14.65
CA ILE A 67 -6.35 1.42 -15.54
C ILE A 67 -7.71 1.84 -14.97
N ASN A 68 -8.53 0.87 -14.54
CA ASN A 68 -9.84 1.18 -13.96
C ASN A 68 -9.70 2.12 -12.75
N CYS A 69 -8.79 1.80 -11.83
CA CYS A 69 -8.54 2.59 -10.63
C CYS A 69 -8.10 4.02 -10.96
N LYS A 70 -7.25 4.23 -11.98
CA LYS A 70 -6.70 5.55 -12.34
C LYS A 70 -7.57 6.35 -13.31
N TRP A 71 -8.56 5.73 -13.96
CA TRP A 71 -9.24 6.33 -15.11
C TRP A 71 -9.83 7.71 -14.82
N ASN A 72 -10.62 7.85 -13.75
CA ASN A 72 -11.35 9.07 -13.42
C ASN A 72 -10.77 9.79 -12.21
N GLN A 73 -9.71 10.58 -12.40
CA GLN A 73 -9.08 11.31 -11.29
C GLN A 73 -9.91 12.54 -10.87
N VAL A 74 -10.18 12.63 -9.57
CA VAL A 74 -10.93 13.73 -8.95
C VAL A 74 -10.18 14.26 -7.72
N LYS A 75 -10.08 15.59 -7.61
CA LYS A 75 -9.60 16.30 -6.42
C LYS A 75 -10.76 17.00 -5.72
N TYR A 76 -10.78 16.96 -4.39
CA TYR A 76 -11.73 17.70 -3.57
C TYR A 76 -10.99 18.86 -2.88
N ILE A 77 -11.50 20.08 -3.04
CA ILE A 77 -10.92 21.31 -2.49
C ILE A 77 -11.89 21.90 -1.46
N PRO A 78 -11.66 21.73 -0.15
CA PRO A 78 -12.51 22.30 0.89
C PRO A 78 -12.21 23.79 1.14
N TYR A 79 -13.25 24.59 1.37
CA TYR A 79 -13.17 26.03 1.63
C TYR A 79 -13.47 26.34 3.11
N THR A 80 -12.45 26.23 3.96
CA THR A 80 -12.58 26.38 5.42
C THR A 80 -13.10 27.75 5.85
N ASP A 81 -12.69 28.82 5.17
CA ASP A 81 -13.16 30.20 5.43
C ASP A 81 -14.66 30.41 5.20
N ARG A 82 -15.28 29.60 4.35
CA ARG A 82 -16.72 29.68 4.08
C ARG A 82 -17.51 28.99 5.18
N LEU A 83 -16.98 27.88 5.70
CA LEU A 83 -17.61 27.14 6.79
C LEU A 83 -17.62 27.97 8.09
N SER A 84 -16.52 28.65 8.42
CA SER A 84 -16.45 29.50 9.62
C SER A 84 -17.51 30.61 9.61
N LYS A 85 -17.73 31.27 8.46
CA LYS A 85 -18.78 32.28 8.29
C LYS A 85 -20.20 31.71 8.46
N VAL A 86 -20.43 30.50 7.97
CA VAL A 86 -21.73 29.80 8.10
C VAL A 86 -21.99 29.39 9.56
N LEU A 87 -20.96 28.91 10.25
CA LEU A 87 -21.03 28.52 11.66
C LEU A 87 -21.41 29.69 12.58
N VAL A 88 -20.83 30.88 12.34
CA VAL A 88 -21.10 32.10 13.13
C VAL A 88 -22.51 32.64 12.90
N THR A 89 -23.10 32.41 11.72
CA THR A 89 -24.38 33.03 11.32
C THR A 89 -25.61 32.16 11.59
N THR A 90 -25.45 30.88 11.94
CA THR A 90 -26.56 29.95 12.16
C THR A 90 -26.63 29.41 13.59
N SER A 91 -27.64 29.84 14.34
CA SER A 91 -27.87 29.47 15.76
C SER A 91 -27.88 27.96 16.08
N PRO A 92 -28.41 27.06 15.23
CA PRO A 92 -28.33 25.60 15.46
C PRO A 92 -26.92 25.00 15.29
N VAL A 93 -25.98 25.76 14.71
CA VAL A 93 -24.63 25.31 14.38
C VAL A 93 -23.59 25.83 15.41
N ALA A 94 -23.99 26.74 16.30
CA ALA A 94 -23.20 27.14 17.47
C ALA A 94 -22.88 25.95 18.41
N CYS A 95 -23.78 24.96 18.48
CA CYS A 95 -23.52 23.70 19.19
C CYS A 95 -22.37 22.88 18.55
N TYR A 96 -22.06 23.09 17.27
CA TYR A 96 -20.94 22.45 16.59
C TYR A 96 -19.63 23.23 16.73
N THR A 97 -19.64 24.55 16.91
CA THR A 97 -18.43 25.33 17.25
C THR A 97 -17.94 24.99 18.65
N ASP A 98 -18.83 24.89 19.64
CA ASP A 98 -18.43 24.46 21.00
C ASP A 98 -17.89 23.01 20.99
N LYS A 99 -18.47 22.16 20.15
CA LYS A 99 -17.97 20.79 19.93
C LYS A 99 -16.66 20.75 19.14
N TYR A 100 -16.43 21.73 18.26
CA TYR A 100 -15.19 21.87 17.50
C TYR A 100 -14.06 22.29 18.43
N ASP A 101 -14.25 23.33 19.25
CA ASP A 101 -13.24 23.79 20.21
C ASP A 101 -12.92 22.71 21.24
N MET A 102 -13.94 22.02 21.74
CA MET A 102 -13.75 20.87 22.65
C MET A 102 -13.05 19.68 21.95
N LEU A 103 -13.31 19.44 20.67
CA LEU A 103 -12.64 18.37 19.91
C LEU A 103 -11.19 18.73 19.62
N CYS A 104 -10.90 19.98 19.24
CA CYS A 104 -9.55 20.51 19.08
C CYS A 104 -8.75 20.39 20.38
N GLN A 105 -9.30 20.85 21.50
CA GLN A 105 -8.68 20.70 22.82
C GLN A 105 -8.44 19.23 23.21
N LYS A 106 -9.36 18.32 22.87
CA LYS A 106 -9.19 16.88 23.14
C LYS A 106 -8.15 16.23 22.23
N ILE A 107 -8.02 16.68 21.00
CA ILE A 107 -6.98 16.19 20.07
C ILE A 107 -5.61 16.73 20.50
N GLU A 108 -5.51 17.99 20.92
CA GLU A 108 -4.29 18.57 21.51
C GLU A 108 -3.94 17.89 22.83
N ALA A 109 -4.91 17.59 23.69
CA ALA A 109 -4.67 16.83 24.91
C ALA A 109 -4.23 15.39 24.61
N ALA A 110 -4.87 14.72 23.64
CA ALA A 110 -4.52 13.37 23.24
C ALA A 110 -3.15 13.27 22.55
N SER A 111 -2.72 14.32 21.84
CA SER A 111 -1.37 14.38 21.26
C SER A 111 -0.28 14.64 22.29
N GLN A 112 -0.63 15.15 23.47
CA GLN A 112 0.30 15.45 24.57
C GLN A 112 0.38 14.33 25.63
N THR A 113 -0.56 13.39 25.66
CA THR A 113 -0.55 12.28 26.62
C THR A 113 0.13 11.03 26.06
N ASN A 114 1.32 10.69 26.56
CA ASN A 114 1.87 9.34 26.51
C ASN A 114 1.00 8.43 27.40
N VAL A 115 -0.04 7.81 26.84
CA VAL A 115 -0.81 6.81 27.58
C VAL A 115 0.06 5.57 27.77
N PRO A 116 0.29 5.09 29.01
CA PRO A 116 1.06 3.88 29.24
C PRO A 116 0.40 2.67 28.56
N SER A 117 1.20 1.89 27.85
CA SER A 117 0.81 0.67 27.12
C SER A 117 0.44 -0.52 28.02
N GLU A 118 0.07 -0.31 29.28
CA GLU A 118 -0.06 -1.37 30.29
C GLU A 118 -1.47 -1.52 30.84
N VAL A 119 -2.50 -1.75 30.01
CA VAL A 119 -3.75 -2.41 30.46
C VAL A 119 -4.39 -3.25 29.35
N PHE A 120 -3.65 -3.92 28.46
CA PHE A 120 -4.30 -4.78 27.45
C PHE A 120 -3.49 -6.03 27.14
N SER A 121 -3.23 -6.84 28.17
CA SER A 121 -2.68 -8.19 28.00
C SER A 121 -3.78 -9.25 28.09
N LYS A 122 -3.85 -10.10 27.06
CA LYS A 122 -4.75 -11.25 26.82
C LYS A 122 -6.13 -10.86 26.28
N VAL A 123 -6.25 -10.93 24.95
CA VAL A 123 -7.48 -10.66 24.22
C VAL A 123 -7.84 -11.89 23.39
N ASP A 124 -8.97 -12.50 23.75
CA ASP A 124 -9.71 -13.44 22.91
C ASP A 124 -10.10 -12.79 21.58
N LYS A 125 -10.36 -13.58 20.53
CA LYS A 125 -10.65 -13.16 19.14
C LYS A 125 -11.86 -12.20 18.95
N LYS A 126 -12.49 -11.70 20.03
CA LYS A 126 -13.67 -10.80 20.05
C LYS A 126 -13.54 -9.57 20.96
N ASN A 127 -12.36 -8.94 21.10
CA ASN A 127 -12.27 -7.59 21.70
C ASN A 127 -11.48 -6.64 20.82
N HIS A 128 -12.12 -6.09 19.79
CA HIS A 128 -11.45 -5.16 18.90
C HIS A 128 -11.37 -3.76 19.53
N PRO A 129 -10.17 -3.18 19.72
CA PRO A 129 -10.00 -1.91 20.42
C PRO A 129 -10.87 -0.78 19.85
N SER A 130 -11.01 -0.69 18.53
CA SER A 130 -11.83 0.34 17.87
C SER A 130 -13.33 0.20 18.17
N ILE A 131 -13.84 -1.02 18.35
CA ILE A 131 -15.26 -1.26 18.70
C ILE A 131 -15.51 -0.85 20.14
N LEU A 132 -14.63 -1.26 21.05
CA LEU A 132 -14.68 -0.84 22.46
C LEU A 132 -14.67 0.69 22.57
N LYS A 133 -13.68 1.35 21.95
CA LYS A 133 -13.57 2.82 21.93
C LYS A 133 -14.84 3.48 21.37
N THR A 134 -15.45 2.89 20.34
CA THR A 134 -16.66 3.41 19.71
C THR A 134 -17.88 3.34 20.62
N ARG A 135 -18.05 2.23 21.35
CA ARG A 135 -19.12 2.04 22.35
C ARG A 135 -19.01 3.04 23.49
N VAL A 136 -17.84 3.13 24.10
CA VAL A 136 -17.56 4.07 25.20
C VAL A 136 -17.78 5.51 24.73
N SER A 137 -17.23 5.89 23.57
CA SER A 137 -17.40 7.23 23.00
C SER A 137 -18.88 7.56 22.70
N GLY A 138 -19.66 6.55 22.28
CA GLY A 138 -21.10 6.67 22.06
C GLY A 138 -21.85 7.13 23.31
N LEU A 139 -21.53 6.56 24.47
CA LEU A 139 -22.11 6.97 25.75
C LEU A 139 -21.57 8.32 26.26
N MET A 140 -20.25 8.51 26.19
CA MET A 140 -19.60 9.65 26.84
C MET A 140 -19.85 10.98 26.11
N THR A 141 -19.86 10.96 24.78
CA THR A 141 -19.94 12.19 23.97
C THR A 141 -21.04 12.15 22.91
N ASN A 142 -21.36 10.94 22.44
CA ASN A 142 -22.26 10.70 21.32
C ASN A 142 -21.99 11.60 20.10
N ALA A 143 -20.71 11.87 19.80
CA ALA A 143 -20.35 12.77 18.70
C ALA A 143 -20.78 12.18 17.33
N PRO A 144 -21.42 12.95 16.43
CA PRO A 144 -21.94 12.43 15.16
C PRO A 144 -20.86 12.02 14.16
N PHE A 145 -19.63 12.50 14.36
CA PHE A 145 -18.45 12.16 13.56
C PHE A 145 -17.37 11.54 14.44
N ILE A 146 -16.61 10.60 13.88
CA ILE A 146 -15.52 9.89 14.56
C ILE A 146 -14.27 10.08 13.73
N LEU A 147 -13.20 10.59 14.35
CA LEU A 147 -11.86 10.60 13.77
C LEU A 147 -11.13 9.34 14.23
N ASN A 148 -10.64 8.56 13.28
CA ASN A 148 -9.82 7.38 13.53
C ASN A 148 -8.37 7.65 13.08
N VAL A 149 -7.44 7.60 14.04
CA VAL A 149 -6.01 7.90 13.88
C VAL A 149 -5.21 6.92 14.74
N ASP A 150 -4.15 6.36 14.15
CA ASP A 150 -3.23 5.45 14.82
C ASP A 150 -2.28 6.20 15.78
N CYS A 151 -1.70 5.48 16.76
CA CYS A 151 -0.80 6.08 17.74
C CYS A 151 0.50 6.63 17.15
N ASP A 152 0.91 6.15 15.97
CA ASP A 152 2.10 6.62 15.27
C ASP A 152 1.79 7.72 14.26
N MET A 153 0.58 8.28 14.27
CA MET A 153 0.11 9.37 13.42
C MET A 153 -0.31 10.56 14.29
N HIS A 154 0.01 11.78 13.86
CA HIS A 154 -0.44 13.02 14.48
C HIS A 154 -1.00 14.00 13.46
N VAL A 155 -1.81 14.94 13.94
CA VAL A 155 -2.37 16.02 13.12
C VAL A 155 -1.27 17.05 12.86
N ASN A 156 -1.01 17.34 11.59
CA ASN A 156 -0.05 18.37 11.16
C ASN A 156 -0.76 19.64 10.67
N ASP A 157 -1.92 19.52 10.01
CA ASP A 157 -2.72 20.68 9.60
C ASP A 157 -3.80 20.98 10.66
N PRO A 158 -3.74 22.13 11.37
CA PRO A 158 -4.73 22.48 12.38
C PRO A 158 -6.15 22.66 11.80
N GLN A 159 -6.28 22.87 10.49
CA GLN A 159 -7.57 23.02 9.83
C GLN A 159 -8.18 21.69 9.37
N VAL A 160 -7.54 20.54 9.63
CA VAL A 160 -7.96 19.23 9.08
C VAL A 160 -9.42 18.89 9.41
N ILE A 161 -9.88 19.22 10.61
CA ILE A 161 -11.27 19.00 11.05
C ILE A 161 -12.21 19.88 10.23
N LEU A 162 -11.90 21.18 10.07
CA LEU A 162 -12.71 22.11 9.27
C LEU A 162 -12.80 21.63 7.82
N ARG A 163 -11.70 21.12 7.26
CA ARG A 163 -11.66 20.55 5.90
C ARG A 163 -12.61 19.35 5.76
N ALA A 164 -12.59 18.44 6.72
CA ALA A 164 -13.51 17.29 6.73
C ALA A 164 -14.98 17.75 6.88
N MET A 165 -15.24 18.73 7.75
CA MET A 165 -16.59 19.27 7.96
C MET A 165 -17.14 20.01 6.74
N CYS A 166 -16.30 20.74 6.00
CA CYS A 166 -16.68 21.37 4.73
C CYS A 166 -17.26 20.33 3.76
N ILE A 167 -16.66 19.14 3.71
CA ILE A 167 -17.13 18.03 2.87
C ILE A 167 -18.44 17.47 3.43
N PHE A 168 -18.49 17.10 4.71
CA PHE A 168 -19.69 16.48 5.30
C PHE A 168 -20.93 17.36 5.29
N PHE A 169 -20.78 18.67 5.46
CA PHE A 169 -21.89 19.63 5.42
C PHE A 169 -22.17 20.16 4.01
N GLY A 170 -21.20 20.08 3.10
CA GLY A 170 -21.33 20.53 1.73
C GLY A 170 -21.95 19.50 0.78
N VAL A 171 -21.97 18.20 1.13
CA VAL A 171 -22.63 17.19 0.29
C VAL A 171 -24.15 17.38 0.29
N GLU A 172 -24.75 17.45 -0.89
CA GLU A 172 -26.20 17.61 -1.07
C GLU A 172 -26.96 16.39 -0.54
N ASN A 173 -26.49 15.20 -0.92
CA ASN A 173 -27.02 13.94 -0.42
C ASN A 173 -26.03 13.32 0.56
N GLU A 174 -26.48 13.04 1.79
CA GLU A 174 -25.61 12.46 2.81
C GLU A 174 -25.00 11.13 2.39
N LYS A 175 -25.70 10.34 1.54
CA LYS A 175 -25.21 9.07 1.00
C LYS A 175 -23.89 9.24 0.24
N ASP A 176 -23.60 10.45 -0.25
CA ASP A 176 -22.43 10.73 -1.06
C ASP A 176 -21.15 10.88 -0.24
N CYS A 177 -21.24 10.83 1.09
CA CYS A 177 -20.06 10.82 1.96
C CYS A 177 -20.31 10.13 3.30
N ALA A 178 -19.99 8.84 3.36
CA ALA A 178 -19.91 8.08 4.61
C ALA A 178 -18.68 8.43 5.45
N PHE A 179 -17.54 8.59 4.78
CA PHE A 179 -16.27 8.91 5.41
C PHE A 179 -15.37 9.73 4.48
N VAL A 180 -14.47 10.52 5.09
CA VAL A 180 -13.46 11.32 4.43
C VAL A 180 -12.09 10.77 4.80
N GLN A 181 -11.39 10.21 3.81
CA GLN A 181 -10.04 9.67 3.95
C GLN A 181 -9.00 10.72 3.56
N PHE A 182 -7.96 10.86 4.38
CA PHE A 182 -6.78 11.66 4.08
C PHE A 182 -5.58 10.76 3.75
N PRO A 183 -4.57 11.25 3.00
CA PRO A 183 -3.33 10.53 2.74
C PRO A 183 -2.60 10.12 4.03
N GLN A 184 -1.88 9.01 3.96
CA GLN A 184 -0.85 8.68 4.95
C GLN A 184 0.48 9.22 4.43
N GLN A 185 1.16 10.02 5.25
CA GLN A 185 2.46 10.63 4.94
C GLN A 185 3.34 10.51 6.17
N PHE A 186 4.65 10.41 5.96
CA PHE A 186 5.61 10.08 7.02
C PHE A 186 6.65 11.18 7.15
N TYR A 187 6.90 11.66 8.37
CA TYR A 187 7.87 12.73 8.62
C TYR A 187 9.31 12.20 8.74
N ASP A 188 9.46 10.92 9.11
CA ASP A 188 10.71 10.17 9.20
C ASP A 188 10.95 9.28 7.97
N GLY A 189 10.20 9.52 6.89
CA GLY A 189 10.36 8.80 5.64
C GLY A 189 11.77 8.99 5.08
N LEU A 190 12.47 7.87 4.84
CA LEU A 190 13.81 7.89 4.26
C LEU A 190 13.82 8.51 2.85
N ASN A 191 14.87 9.28 2.55
CA ASN A 191 15.10 9.81 1.21
C ASN A 191 15.11 8.70 0.17
N ASP A 192 14.45 8.96 -0.96
CA ASP A 192 14.30 8.03 -2.08
C ASP A 192 13.61 6.69 -1.75
N ASP A 193 12.92 6.59 -0.61
CA ASP A 193 12.08 5.44 -0.23
C ASP A 193 12.71 4.06 -0.54
N PRO A 194 13.86 3.72 0.07
CA PRO A 194 14.61 2.49 -0.22
C PRO A 194 13.81 1.20 0.02
N PHE A 195 12.77 1.27 0.86
CA PHE A 195 11.89 0.17 1.24
C PHE A 195 10.53 0.17 0.53
N GLY A 196 10.23 1.19 -0.29
CA GLY A 196 8.97 1.27 -1.05
C GLY A 196 7.73 1.33 -0.17
N ASN A 197 7.85 1.85 1.06
CA ASN A 197 6.82 1.78 2.09
C ASN A 197 6.07 3.10 2.31
N GLN A 198 6.48 4.17 1.64
CA GLN A 198 5.80 5.46 1.70
C GLN A 198 4.58 5.54 0.78
N MET A 199 4.56 4.75 -0.31
CA MET A 199 3.41 4.60 -1.23
C MET A 199 2.85 5.94 -1.78
N VAL A 200 3.68 6.98 -1.91
CA VAL A 200 3.26 8.33 -2.30
C VAL A 200 2.55 8.36 -3.66
N VAL A 201 3.12 7.69 -4.66
CA VAL A 201 2.55 7.60 -6.03
C VAL A 201 1.21 6.88 -6.03
N LEU A 202 1.08 5.84 -5.20
CA LEU A 202 -0.16 5.09 -5.04
C LEU A 202 -1.28 6.02 -4.54
N PHE A 203 -1.04 6.72 -3.43
CA PHE A 203 -2.01 7.66 -2.87
C PHE A 203 -2.32 8.81 -3.82
N LYS A 204 -1.32 9.33 -4.55
CA LYS A 204 -1.55 10.43 -5.49
C LYS A 204 -2.47 10.04 -6.64
N TYR A 205 -2.15 8.98 -7.38
CA TYR A 205 -2.87 8.68 -8.63
C TYR A 205 -4.02 7.70 -8.44
N MET A 206 -3.86 6.67 -7.61
CA MET A 206 -4.90 5.65 -7.44
C MET A 206 -6.03 6.18 -6.58
N ALA A 207 -5.76 6.76 -5.41
CA ALA A 207 -6.83 7.23 -4.53
C ALA A 207 -7.64 8.39 -5.16
N GLN A 208 -7.00 9.26 -5.95
CA GLN A 208 -7.71 10.27 -6.75
C GLN A 208 -8.59 9.66 -7.85
N GLY A 209 -8.13 8.57 -8.49
CA GLY A 209 -8.93 7.85 -9.48
C GLY A 209 -10.12 7.11 -8.86
N LEU A 210 -9.93 6.50 -7.68
CA LEU A 210 -11.01 5.88 -6.90
C LEU A 210 -12.05 6.89 -6.44
N ALA A 211 -11.63 8.12 -6.11
CA ALA A 211 -12.52 9.23 -5.77
C ALA A 211 -13.49 9.60 -6.93
N GLY A 212 -13.16 9.26 -8.17
CA GLY A 212 -14.04 9.41 -9.33
C GLY A 212 -15.04 8.27 -9.53
N ILE A 213 -14.94 7.16 -8.78
CA ILE A 213 -15.84 6.00 -8.87
C ILE A 213 -16.86 6.08 -7.73
N GLN A 214 -16.66 5.31 -6.65
CA GLN A 214 -17.49 5.31 -5.45
C GLN A 214 -16.74 5.90 -4.23
N GLY A 215 -15.44 6.15 -4.36
CA GLY A 215 -14.59 6.72 -3.31
C GLY A 215 -13.41 5.85 -2.94
N PRO A 216 -12.40 6.39 -2.21
CA PRO A 216 -11.25 5.63 -1.75
C PRO A 216 -11.66 4.53 -0.75
N PHE A 217 -10.81 3.52 -0.61
CA PHE A 217 -10.92 2.56 0.49
C PHE A 217 -10.70 3.25 1.84
N TYR A 218 -11.19 2.63 2.91
CA TYR A 218 -10.80 3.03 4.26
C TYR A 218 -9.43 2.43 4.58
N GLY A 219 -8.43 3.27 4.82
CA GLY A 219 -7.03 2.87 5.00
C GLY A 219 -6.58 2.73 6.45
N GLY A 220 -7.50 2.51 7.40
CA GLY A 220 -7.17 2.19 8.78
C GLY A 220 -6.78 3.37 9.68
N THR A 221 -6.46 4.54 9.13
CA THR A 221 -6.07 5.75 9.86
C THR A 221 -6.38 7.01 9.05
N ASN A 222 -6.22 8.20 9.64
CA ASN A 222 -6.43 9.51 9.01
C ASN A 222 -7.80 9.66 8.35
N CYS A 223 -8.85 9.13 9.00
CA CYS A 223 -10.18 9.02 8.42
C CYS A 223 -11.26 9.54 9.37
N PHE A 224 -12.12 10.41 8.85
CA PHE A 224 -13.33 10.84 9.55
C PHE A 224 -14.52 10.02 9.07
N HIS A 225 -15.27 9.43 9.98
CA HIS A 225 -16.48 8.65 9.69
C HIS A 225 -17.72 9.31 10.26
N ARG A 226 -18.87 9.14 9.60
CA ARG A 226 -20.17 9.38 10.23
C ARG A 226 -20.48 8.24 11.20
N ARG A 227 -20.76 8.55 12.48
CA ARG A 227 -21.08 7.55 13.51
C ARG A 227 -22.26 6.67 13.10
N LYS A 228 -23.32 7.27 12.54
CA LYS A 228 -24.50 6.51 12.07
C LYS A 228 -24.16 5.46 10.99
N VAL A 229 -23.14 5.72 10.17
CA VAL A 229 -22.67 4.76 9.15
C VAL A 229 -21.91 3.61 9.82
N ILE A 230 -21.03 3.92 10.78
CA ILE A 230 -20.36 2.92 11.63
C ILE A 230 -21.39 2.08 12.40
N TYR A 231 -22.49 2.70 12.83
CA TYR A 231 -23.59 1.99 13.49
C TYR A 231 -24.42 1.13 12.53
N GLY A 232 -24.12 1.17 11.22
CA GLY A 232 -24.70 0.29 10.23
C GLY A 232 -25.91 0.85 9.50
N LEU A 233 -26.22 2.15 9.62
CA LEU A 233 -27.33 2.79 8.92
C LEU A 233 -27.21 2.62 7.39
N LEU A 234 -28.33 2.28 6.74
CA LEU A 234 -28.42 2.16 5.29
C LEU A 234 -28.67 3.54 4.64
N PRO A 235 -28.09 3.82 3.47
CA PRO A 235 -28.21 5.14 2.82
C PRO A 235 -29.62 5.45 2.31
N PHE A 236 -30.45 4.43 2.08
CA PHE A 236 -31.84 4.56 1.60
C PHE A 236 -32.89 4.45 2.71
N HIS A 237 -32.49 4.49 3.98
CA HIS A 237 -33.46 4.47 5.07
C HIS A 237 -34.26 5.77 5.03
N LYS A 238 -35.42 5.73 4.36
CA LYS A 238 -36.40 6.81 4.39
C LYS A 238 -36.78 7.06 5.84
N ALA A 239 -37.03 8.31 6.18
CA ALA A 239 -37.56 8.73 7.49
C ALA A 239 -38.90 8.05 7.89
N THR A 240 -39.45 7.19 7.02
CA THR A 240 -40.66 6.38 7.21
C THR A 240 -40.39 4.89 7.49
N ALA A 241 -39.14 4.43 7.57
CA ALA A 241 -38.86 3.10 8.10
C ALA A 241 -39.16 3.11 9.60
N GLY A 242 -40.00 2.17 10.05
CA GLY A 242 -40.47 2.09 11.44
C GLY A 242 -39.34 2.21 12.46
N LYS A 243 -39.65 2.83 13.60
CA LYS A 243 -38.77 2.92 14.76
C LYS A 243 -38.20 1.52 15.04
N LEU A 244 -36.88 1.39 15.15
CA LEU A 244 -36.24 0.11 15.51
C LEU A 244 -36.89 -0.40 16.79
N THR A 245 -37.24 -1.68 16.82
CA THR A 245 -37.80 -2.27 18.04
C THR A 245 -36.72 -2.32 19.12
N ASP A 246 -37.11 -2.36 20.39
CA ASP A 246 -36.14 -2.48 21.48
C ASP A 246 -35.33 -3.79 21.39
N GLU A 247 -35.95 -4.86 20.88
CA GLU A 247 -35.30 -6.13 20.58
C GLU A 247 -34.22 -5.98 19.49
N ASP A 248 -34.51 -5.25 18.41
CA ASP A 248 -33.52 -4.96 17.35
C ASP A 248 -32.34 -4.14 17.88
N LEU A 249 -32.62 -3.15 18.73
CA LEU A 249 -31.60 -2.31 19.36
C LEU A 249 -30.74 -3.13 20.34
N GLU A 250 -31.34 -4.03 21.11
CA GLU A 250 -30.62 -4.92 22.02
C GLU A 250 -29.73 -5.91 21.28
N LYS A 251 -30.25 -6.53 20.21
CA LYS A 251 -29.45 -7.42 19.36
C LYS A 251 -28.26 -6.68 18.75
N ARG A 252 -28.45 -5.43 18.31
CA ARG A 252 -27.40 -4.66 17.63
C ARG A 252 -26.39 -4.03 18.57
N PHE A 253 -26.85 -3.44 19.67
CA PHE A 253 -26.04 -2.61 20.57
C PHE A 253 -25.84 -3.21 21.96
N GLY A 254 -26.43 -4.36 22.24
CA GLY A 254 -26.36 -5.06 23.53
C GLY A 254 -27.35 -4.55 24.58
N LYS A 255 -27.25 -5.12 25.78
CA LYS A 255 -28.22 -4.97 26.88
C LYS A 255 -28.21 -3.60 27.60
N SER A 256 -27.23 -2.73 27.32
CA SER A 256 -27.16 -1.43 27.99
C SER A 256 -28.23 -0.48 27.44
N ASN A 257 -29.27 -0.23 28.24
CA ASN A 257 -30.34 0.72 27.89
C ASN A 257 -29.80 2.08 27.48
N LYS A 258 -28.78 2.60 28.18
CA LYS A 258 -28.18 3.89 27.82
C LYS A 258 -27.48 3.89 26.47
N LEU A 259 -26.85 2.78 26.09
CA LEU A 259 -26.20 2.68 24.79
C LEU A 259 -27.25 2.54 23.68
N LYS A 260 -28.33 1.77 23.93
CA LYS A 260 -29.49 1.68 23.02
C LYS A 260 -30.09 3.06 22.78
N GLU A 261 -30.40 3.81 23.83
CA GLU A 261 -30.95 5.17 23.75
C GLU A 261 -30.00 6.13 23.01
N SER A 262 -28.71 6.09 23.34
CA SER A 262 -27.67 6.89 22.68
C SER A 262 -27.54 6.57 21.18
N ALA A 263 -27.59 5.29 20.82
CA ALA A 263 -27.55 4.85 19.44
C ALA A 263 -28.81 5.23 18.66
N GLU A 264 -29.99 5.10 19.29
CA GLU A 264 -31.26 5.52 18.72
C GLU A 264 -31.26 7.03 18.42
N GLN A 265 -30.71 7.87 19.31
CA GLN A 265 -30.55 9.31 19.06
C GLN A 265 -29.70 9.63 17.82
N ILE A 266 -28.66 8.85 17.54
CA ILE A 266 -27.80 9.05 16.35
C ILE A 266 -28.45 8.51 15.07
N LEU A 267 -29.21 7.42 15.19
CA LEU A 267 -29.88 6.78 14.06
C LEU A 267 -31.17 7.51 13.67
N SER A 268 -31.89 8.09 14.64
CA SER A 268 -33.07 8.91 14.39
C SER A 268 -32.64 10.32 13.95
N ALA A 269 -33.16 10.78 12.80
CA ALA A 269 -32.74 12.04 12.19
C ALA A 269 -33.24 13.31 12.90
N SER A 270 -33.63 13.22 14.19
CA SER A 270 -34.24 14.34 14.92
C SER A 270 -33.20 15.17 15.68
N PRO A 271 -33.08 16.49 15.44
CA PRO A 271 -32.09 17.34 16.10
C PRO A 271 -32.41 17.70 17.55
N HIS A 272 -33.38 17.08 18.20
CA HIS A 272 -33.93 17.62 19.45
C HIS A 272 -33.64 16.74 20.68
N SER A 273 -32.98 17.39 21.64
CA SER A 273 -32.62 16.95 23.00
C SER A 273 -31.48 15.92 23.10
N GLN A 274 -30.23 16.42 23.15
CA GLN A 274 -29.22 15.74 23.97
C GLN A 274 -29.74 15.77 25.42
N ARG A 275 -30.37 14.68 25.87
CA ARG A 275 -30.56 14.47 27.30
C ARG A 275 -29.19 14.21 27.91
N GLN A 276 -28.58 15.22 28.51
CA GLN A 276 -27.45 15.02 29.40
C GLN A 276 -27.95 14.26 30.63
N GLY A 277 -27.85 12.93 30.59
CA GLY A 277 -27.86 12.14 31.82
C GLY A 277 -26.64 12.52 32.67
N GLY A 278 -26.78 12.48 34.01
CA GLY A 278 -25.69 12.87 34.92
C GLY A 278 -24.40 12.09 34.65
N LEU A 279 -23.25 12.79 34.66
CA LEU A 279 -21.92 12.28 34.29
C LEU A 279 -21.57 10.96 34.99
N SER A 280 -21.84 10.84 36.30
CA SER A 280 -21.59 9.59 37.06
C SER A 280 -22.28 8.41 36.39
N SER A 281 -23.59 8.55 36.17
CA SER A 281 -24.44 7.52 35.57
C SER A 281 -23.96 7.08 34.17
N SER A 282 -23.27 7.94 33.43
CA SER A 282 -22.67 7.63 32.13
C SER A 282 -21.32 6.91 32.27
N VAL A 283 -20.54 7.19 33.31
CA VAL A 283 -19.29 6.48 33.63
C VAL A 283 -19.56 5.03 34.04
N GLU A 284 -20.56 4.76 34.87
CA GLU A 284 -20.88 3.37 35.25
C GLU A 284 -21.35 2.56 34.02
N ALA A 285 -22.19 3.14 33.16
CA ALA A 285 -22.58 2.51 31.90
C ALA A 285 -21.41 2.35 30.92
N ALA A 286 -20.48 3.31 30.88
CA ALA A 286 -19.26 3.22 30.08
C ALA A 286 -18.38 2.03 30.51
N LYS A 287 -18.23 1.80 31.82
CA LYS A 287 -17.52 0.61 32.34
C LYS A 287 -18.17 -0.70 31.89
N LEU A 288 -19.50 -0.77 31.90
CA LEU A 288 -20.24 -1.94 31.43
C LEU A 288 -19.99 -2.22 29.94
N VAL A 289 -20.15 -1.21 29.07
CA VAL A 289 -20.00 -1.38 27.61
C VAL A 289 -18.54 -1.52 27.16
N ALA A 290 -17.59 -1.15 28.01
CA ALA A 290 -16.16 -1.40 27.80
C ALA A 290 -15.77 -2.87 28.06
N GLY A 291 -16.65 -3.65 28.69
CA GLY A 291 -16.40 -5.06 28.97
C GLY A 291 -16.15 -5.87 27.70
N CYS A 292 -15.18 -6.78 27.76
CA CYS A 292 -14.87 -7.73 26.69
C CYS A 292 -16.06 -8.63 26.34
N ALA A 293 -16.77 -9.10 27.37
CA ALA A 293 -17.92 -9.98 27.20
C ALA A 293 -19.12 -9.27 26.53
N TYR A 294 -19.14 -7.93 26.50
CA TYR A 294 -20.30 -7.18 26.03
C TYR A 294 -20.59 -7.40 24.55
N GLU A 295 -19.61 -7.83 23.75
CA GLU A 295 -19.81 -8.11 22.32
C GLU A 295 -20.48 -9.47 22.05
N HIS A 296 -20.55 -10.34 23.06
CA HIS A 296 -21.15 -11.66 22.91
C HIS A 296 -22.64 -11.55 22.59
N ASP A 297 -23.06 -12.32 21.60
CA ASP A 297 -24.44 -12.37 21.09
C ASP A 297 -25.00 -11.02 20.61
N THR A 298 -24.11 -10.09 20.24
CA THR A 298 -24.49 -8.81 19.62
C THR A 298 -24.04 -8.72 18.16
N CYS A 299 -24.56 -7.74 17.41
CA CYS A 299 -24.12 -7.46 16.04
C CYS A 299 -22.83 -6.62 15.94
N TRP A 300 -22.12 -6.36 17.04
CA TRP A 300 -20.81 -5.69 17.01
C TRP A 300 -19.80 -6.57 16.27
N GLY A 301 -19.00 -5.97 15.38
CA GLY A 301 -18.02 -6.69 14.58
C GLY A 301 -18.58 -7.35 13.32
N THR A 302 -19.89 -7.58 13.26
CA THR A 302 -20.56 -8.24 12.13
C THR A 302 -21.36 -7.25 11.30
N GLU A 303 -22.28 -6.50 11.91
CA GLU A 303 -23.11 -5.50 11.22
C GLU A 303 -22.80 -4.06 11.67
N VAL A 304 -22.40 -3.90 12.93
CA VAL A 304 -22.13 -2.64 13.62
C VAL A 304 -20.63 -2.54 13.95
N GLY A 305 -20.03 -1.37 13.76
CA GLY A 305 -18.62 -1.14 14.04
C GLY A 305 -17.68 -1.61 12.92
N TRP A 306 -16.41 -1.79 13.28
CA TRP A 306 -15.36 -2.35 12.42
C TRP A 306 -15.63 -3.83 12.17
N LYS A 307 -15.24 -4.37 11.02
CA LYS A 307 -15.63 -5.73 10.62
C LYS A 307 -14.63 -6.79 11.05
N TYR A 308 -15.11 -7.84 11.70
CA TYR A 308 -14.33 -9.05 11.97
C TYR A 308 -14.14 -9.90 10.72
N GLY A 309 -13.05 -10.67 10.72
CA GLY A 309 -12.80 -11.74 9.76
C GLY A 309 -11.59 -11.55 8.85
N SER A 310 -10.81 -10.48 9.01
CA SER A 310 -9.58 -10.26 8.24
C SER A 310 -8.52 -9.52 9.06
N ALA A 311 -7.24 -9.78 8.80
CA ALA A 311 -6.11 -8.99 9.32
C ALA A 311 -6.01 -7.57 8.73
N THR A 312 -6.82 -7.27 7.71
CA THR A 312 -7.04 -5.93 7.12
C THR A 312 -8.51 -5.56 7.27
N GLU A 313 -8.96 -5.45 8.51
CA GLU A 313 -10.35 -5.12 8.84
C GLU A 313 -10.77 -3.74 8.34
N ASP A 314 -9.82 -2.84 8.13
CA ASP A 314 -9.99 -1.53 7.56
C ASP A 314 -10.58 -1.59 6.13
N ILE A 315 -9.93 -2.35 5.24
CA ILE A 315 -10.41 -2.58 3.88
C ILE A 315 -11.75 -3.29 3.90
N LEU A 316 -11.93 -4.29 4.78
CA LEU A 316 -13.20 -5.01 4.93
C LEU A 316 -14.33 -4.10 5.42
N THR A 317 -14.04 -3.18 6.35
CA THR A 317 -15.00 -2.20 6.86
C THR A 317 -15.37 -1.19 5.79
N GLY A 318 -14.40 -0.70 5.02
CA GLY A 318 -14.62 0.17 3.86
C GLY A 318 -15.51 -0.50 2.80
N LEU A 319 -15.24 -1.76 2.48
CA LEU A 319 -16.04 -2.57 1.56
C LEU A 319 -17.48 -2.74 2.10
N GLY A 320 -17.62 -3.09 3.38
CA GLY A 320 -18.92 -3.24 4.06
C GLY A 320 -19.75 -1.95 4.14
N ILE A 321 -19.11 -0.78 4.08
CA ILE A 321 -19.79 0.51 3.97
C ILE A 321 -20.24 0.76 2.52
N GLN A 322 -19.35 0.55 1.55
CA GLN A 322 -19.62 0.82 0.14
C GLN A 322 -20.59 -0.19 -0.49
N GLU A 323 -20.60 -1.45 -0.06
CA GLU A 323 -21.59 -2.45 -0.50
C GLU A 323 -23.03 -2.06 -0.13
N LYS A 324 -23.21 -1.26 0.93
CA LYS A 324 -24.51 -0.72 1.33
C LYS A 324 -24.95 0.45 0.45
N GLY A 325 -24.10 0.92 -0.46
CA GLY A 325 -24.37 2.01 -1.40
C GLY A 325 -23.85 3.38 -0.95
N TRP A 326 -23.13 3.44 0.17
CA TRP A 326 -22.45 4.66 0.59
C TRP A 326 -21.27 4.99 -0.33
N ARG A 327 -20.96 6.28 -0.47
CA ARG A 327 -19.75 6.77 -1.14
C ARG A 327 -18.75 7.30 -0.10
N SER A 328 -17.48 7.36 -0.46
CA SER A 328 -16.42 7.97 0.35
C SER A 328 -15.70 9.07 -0.44
N ILE A 329 -15.04 9.97 0.27
CA ILE A 329 -14.32 11.10 -0.33
C ILE A 329 -12.85 11.07 0.07
N TYR A 330 -11.98 11.35 -0.88
CA TYR A 330 -10.54 11.49 -0.65
C TYR A 330 -10.17 12.98 -0.61
N CYS A 331 -9.70 13.46 0.55
CA CYS A 331 -9.31 14.85 0.74
C CYS A 331 -7.79 14.96 0.74
N THR A 332 -7.24 15.71 -0.22
CA THR A 332 -5.80 15.93 -0.39
C THR A 332 -5.48 17.42 -0.27
N PRO A 333 -5.29 17.92 0.97
CA PRO A 333 -4.81 19.28 1.16
C PRO A 333 -3.39 19.43 0.61
N ASP A 334 -3.00 20.67 0.30
CA ASP A 334 -1.67 20.94 -0.29
C ASP A 334 -0.55 20.78 0.76
N SER A 335 -0.84 21.07 2.04
CA SER A 335 -0.01 20.68 3.18
C SER A 335 -0.45 19.31 3.71
N PRO A 336 0.48 18.42 4.14
CA PRO A 336 0.13 17.16 4.79
C PRO A 336 -0.81 17.39 5.97
N ALA A 337 -2.00 16.78 5.93
CA ALA A 337 -2.96 16.90 7.03
C ALA A 337 -2.53 16.14 8.28
N PHE A 338 -1.92 14.98 8.06
CA PHE A 338 -1.44 14.07 9.08
C PHE A 338 -0.03 13.64 8.72
N LEU A 339 0.80 13.43 9.74
CA LEU A 339 2.15 12.91 9.61
C LEU A 339 2.32 11.76 10.59
N GLY A 340 3.00 10.70 10.18
CA GLY A 340 3.31 9.58 11.05
C GLY A 340 4.69 9.01 10.86
N CYS A 341 4.93 7.85 11.45
CA CYS A 341 6.23 7.16 11.43
C CYS A 341 6.22 6.00 10.44
N ALA A 342 7.18 5.96 9.52
CA ALA A 342 7.38 4.84 8.61
C ALA A 342 8.21 3.73 9.28
N PRO A 343 7.99 2.46 8.94
CA PRO A 343 8.93 1.40 9.32
C PRO A 343 10.34 1.73 8.82
N SER A 344 11.31 1.74 9.74
CA SER A 344 12.68 2.20 9.48
C SER A 344 13.60 1.11 8.89
N CYS A 345 13.14 -0.14 8.79
CA CYS A 345 13.93 -1.26 8.29
C CYS A 345 13.18 -2.17 7.32
N GLY A 346 13.96 -2.86 6.47
CA GLY A 346 13.46 -3.80 5.47
C GLY A 346 12.61 -4.93 6.05
N PRO A 347 13.11 -5.71 7.05
CA PRO A 347 12.34 -6.83 7.62
C PRO A 347 10.98 -6.43 8.20
N SER A 348 10.90 -5.34 8.98
CA SER A 348 9.63 -4.86 9.54
C SER A 348 8.64 -4.45 8.44
N THR A 349 9.15 -3.83 7.37
CA THR A 349 8.34 -3.48 6.19
C THR A 349 7.79 -4.75 5.52
N MET A 350 8.61 -5.78 5.36
CA MET A 350 8.20 -7.04 4.73
C MET A 350 7.19 -7.83 5.56
N ILE A 351 7.31 -7.83 6.89
CA ILE A 351 6.32 -8.43 7.80
C ILE A 351 4.98 -7.68 7.68
N GLN A 352 5.03 -6.34 7.61
CA GLN A 352 3.84 -5.52 7.41
C GLN A 352 3.13 -5.85 6.10
N THR A 353 3.86 -5.90 4.98
CA THR A 353 3.27 -6.19 3.66
C THR A 353 2.76 -7.64 3.56
N LYS A 354 3.38 -8.58 4.27
CA LYS A 354 2.87 -9.95 4.43
C LYS A 354 1.52 -9.95 5.15
N ARG A 355 1.41 -9.25 6.29
CA ARG A 355 0.15 -9.13 7.05
C ARG A 355 -0.97 -8.54 6.20
N TRP A 356 -0.67 -7.48 5.44
CA TRP A 356 -1.62 -6.87 4.51
C TRP A 356 -2.07 -7.87 3.46
N ALA A 357 -1.13 -8.51 2.75
CA ALA A 357 -1.48 -9.49 1.73
C ALA A 357 -2.31 -10.66 2.28
N THR A 358 -2.02 -11.14 3.48
CA THR A 358 -2.82 -12.18 4.15
C THR A 358 -4.25 -11.70 4.37
N GLY A 359 -4.45 -10.53 4.99
CA GLY A 359 -5.79 -10.00 5.26
C GLY A 359 -6.58 -9.71 3.97
N LEU A 360 -5.92 -9.19 2.95
CA LEU A 360 -6.52 -8.93 1.64
C LEU A 360 -7.04 -10.22 0.98
N LEU A 361 -6.25 -11.30 1.03
CA LEU A 361 -6.69 -12.60 0.54
C LEU A 361 -7.80 -13.22 1.40
N GLU A 362 -7.82 -13.00 2.72
CA GLU A 362 -8.94 -13.42 3.58
C GLU A 362 -10.25 -12.79 3.14
N ILE A 363 -10.23 -11.51 2.76
CA ILE A 363 -11.41 -10.82 2.23
C ILE A 363 -11.82 -11.43 0.89
N LEU A 364 -10.86 -11.63 -0.03
CA LEU A 364 -11.12 -12.17 -1.37
C LEU A 364 -11.85 -13.51 -1.33
N PHE A 365 -11.41 -14.42 -0.46
CA PHE A 365 -11.97 -15.77 -0.34
C PHE A 365 -13.08 -15.88 0.73
N SER A 366 -13.48 -14.78 1.35
CA SER A 366 -14.61 -14.76 2.28
C SER A 366 -15.95 -14.66 1.55
N SER A 367 -17.05 -14.90 2.29
CA SER A 367 -18.41 -14.62 1.82
C SER A 367 -18.69 -13.12 1.59
N ARG A 368 -17.78 -12.23 1.99
CA ARG A 368 -17.87 -10.77 1.82
C ARG A 368 -16.97 -10.26 0.70
N SER A 369 -16.74 -11.08 -0.33
CA SER A 369 -15.93 -10.68 -1.48
C SER A 369 -16.63 -9.58 -2.29
N PRO A 370 -15.88 -8.67 -2.94
CA PRO A 370 -16.48 -7.56 -3.68
C PRO A 370 -17.36 -8.02 -4.86
N ILE A 371 -17.08 -9.21 -5.42
CA ILE A 371 -17.90 -9.83 -6.47
C ILE A 371 -19.31 -10.10 -5.93
N ILE A 372 -19.41 -10.74 -4.77
CA ILE A 372 -20.69 -11.01 -4.10
C ILE A 372 -21.38 -9.70 -3.74
N SER A 373 -20.64 -8.72 -3.20
CA SER A 373 -21.18 -7.39 -2.87
C SER A 373 -21.69 -6.59 -4.08
N THR A 374 -21.25 -6.93 -5.30
CA THR A 374 -21.76 -6.32 -6.55
C THR A 374 -23.02 -7.01 -7.05
N ILE A 375 -23.08 -8.32 -6.93
CA ILE A 375 -24.23 -9.13 -7.38
C ILE A 375 -25.41 -8.94 -6.42
N ASN A 376 -25.15 -8.98 -5.11
CA ASN A 376 -26.18 -8.98 -4.06
C ASN A 376 -26.31 -7.64 -3.32
N GLY A 377 -25.42 -6.68 -3.59
CA GLY A 377 -25.37 -5.40 -2.90
C GLY A 377 -25.40 -4.20 -3.85
N ASN A 378 -24.98 -3.05 -3.34
CA ASN A 378 -24.95 -1.78 -4.05
C ASN A 378 -23.51 -1.33 -4.37
N LEU A 379 -22.55 -2.27 -4.42
CA LEU A 379 -21.19 -1.97 -4.84
C LEU A 379 -21.17 -1.73 -6.36
N GLN A 380 -20.66 -0.59 -6.79
CA GLN A 380 -20.56 -0.31 -8.23
C GLN A 380 -19.57 -1.27 -8.91
N PHE A 381 -19.88 -1.74 -10.12
CA PHE A 381 -19.01 -2.66 -10.87
C PHE A 381 -17.56 -2.17 -10.97
N ARG A 382 -17.35 -0.88 -11.25
CA ARG A 382 -15.99 -0.33 -11.31
C ARG A 382 -15.30 -0.28 -9.95
N GLN A 383 -16.06 -0.09 -8.86
CA GLN A 383 -15.54 -0.15 -7.50
C GLN A 383 -15.20 -1.59 -7.11
N CYS A 384 -15.96 -2.58 -7.57
CA CYS A 384 -15.64 -3.99 -7.42
C CYS A 384 -14.28 -4.33 -8.03
N LEU A 385 -14.05 -3.92 -9.28
CA LEU A 385 -12.74 -4.10 -9.93
C LEU A 385 -11.62 -3.36 -9.19
N ALA A 386 -11.90 -2.20 -8.59
CA ALA A 386 -10.93 -1.52 -7.73
C ALA A 386 -10.61 -2.30 -6.45
N TYR A 387 -11.60 -2.89 -5.78
CA TYR A 387 -11.32 -3.80 -4.67
C TYR A 387 -10.55 -5.03 -5.15
N MET A 388 -10.95 -5.65 -6.27
CA MET A 388 -10.21 -6.78 -6.84
C MET A 388 -8.73 -6.43 -7.05
N TRP A 389 -8.41 -5.22 -7.52
CA TRP A 389 -7.03 -4.76 -7.68
C TRP A 389 -6.21 -4.85 -6.38
N VAL A 390 -6.74 -4.39 -5.25
CA VAL A 390 -6.02 -4.43 -3.98
C VAL A 390 -6.03 -5.84 -3.38
N LEU A 391 -7.12 -6.58 -3.54
CA LEU A 391 -7.28 -7.91 -2.92
C LEU A 391 -6.36 -8.98 -3.56
N ILE A 392 -5.96 -8.82 -4.82
CA ILE A 392 -5.12 -9.83 -5.52
C ILE A 392 -3.61 -9.66 -5.32
N TRP A 393 -3.14 -8.73 -4.48
CA TRP A 393 -1.71 -8.51 -4.24
C TRP A 393 -0.96 -9.81 -3.91
N GLY A 394 -1.52 -10.61 -3.00
CA GLY A 394 -0.97 -11.92 -2.65
C GLY A 394 -0.94 -12.88 -3.84
N LEU A 395 -2.05 -13.03 -4.59
CA LEU A 395 -2.13 -13.97 -5.73
C LEU A 395 -1.16 -13.63 -6.86
N ARG A 396 -0.78 -12.37 -7.01
CA ARG A 396 0.20 -11.92 -8.01
C ARG A 396 1.57 -12.61 -7.83
N SER A 397 1.90 -13.10 -6.64
CA SER A 397 3.18 -13.77 -6.39
C SER A 397 3.37 -15.04 -7.20
N ILE A 398 2.28 -15.75 -7.56
CA ILE A 398 2.33 -17.02 -8.29
C ILE A 398 2.84 -16.79 -9.73
N PRO A 399 2.19 -15.98 -10.58
CA PRO A 399 2.69 -15.71 -11.92
C PRO A 399 4.06 -15.01 -11.89
N GLU A 400 4.34 -14.18 -10.89
CA GLU A 400 5.66 -13.55 -10.73
C GLU A 400 6.77 -14.60 -10.50
N LEU A 401 6.54 -15.58 -9.62
CA LEU A 401 7.49 -16.65 -9.34
C LEU A 401 7.77 -17.48 -10.59
N VAL A 402 6.71 -17.95 -11.28
CA VAL A 402 6.83 -18.77 -12.48
C VAL A 402 7.58 -18.00 -13.58
N TYR A 403 7.18 -16.75 -13.83
CA TYR A 403 7.77 -15.92 -14.86
C TYR A 403 9.23 -15.52 -14.55
N SER A 404 9.61 -15.42 -13.27
CA SER A 404 10.99 -15.14 -12.85
C SER A 404 11.93 -16.34 -13.01
N LEU A 405 11.41 -17.56 -13.07
CA LEU A 405 12.17 -18.80 -13.29
C LEU A 405 12.19 -19.23 -14.76
N LEU A 406 11.27 -18.69 -15.57
CA LEU A 406 11.15 -19.03 -16.99
C LEU A 406 12.43 -18.78 -17.80
N PRO A 407 13.20 -17.70 -17.59
CA PRO A 407 14.47 -17.48 -18.31
C PRO A 407 15.50 -18.55 -18.01
N ALA A 408 15.67 -18.89 -16.73
CA ALA A 408 16.59 -19.94 -16.31
C ALA A 408 16.22 -21.29 -16.94
N TYR A 409 14.92 -21.63 -16.94
CA TYR A 409 14.41 -22.82 -17.62
C TYR A 409 14.75 -22.81 -19.12
N CYS A 410 14.51 -21.69 -19.80
CA CYS A 410 14.77 -21.55 -21.24
C CYS A 410 16.26 -21.67 -21.59
N ILE A 411 17.14 -21.10 -20.78
CA ILE A 411 18.59 -21.23 -20.98
C ILE A 411 19.02 -22.70 -20.87
N ILE A 412 18.62 -23.40 -19.80
CA ILE A 412 19.00 -24.79 -19.52
C ILE A 412 18.42 -25.76 -20.55
N THR A 413 17.19 -25.53 -21.01
CA THR A 413 16.50 -26.43 -21.96
C THR A 413 16.73 -26.06 -23.42
N HIS A 414 17.55 -25.05 -23.69
CA HIS A 414 17.73 -24.44 -25.02
C HIS A 414 16.41 -24.07 -25.72
N SER A 415 15.40 -23.70 -24.94
CA SER A 415 14.11 -23.22 -25.43
C SER A 415 14.02 -21.69 -25.36
N HIS A 416 12.97 -21.12 -25.94
CA HIS A 416 12.67 -19.70 -25.88
C HIS A 416 11.16 -19.50 -25.74
N PHE A 417 10.78 -18.40 -25.09
CA PHE A 417 9.37 -17.99 -24.96
C PHE A 417 9.11 -16.60 -25.57
N LEU A 418 10.14 -15.78 -25.73
CA LEU A 418 10.05 -14.51 -26.44
C LEU A 418 10.25 -14.71 -27.95
N PRO A 419 9.75 -13.78 -28.80
CA PRO A 419 10.13 -13.74 -30.20
C PRO A 419 11.65 -13.69 -30.36
N LYS A 420 12.16 -14.29 -31.43
CA LYS A 420 13.60 -14.18 -31.75
C LYS A 420 13.93 -12.76 -32.18
N VAL A 421 15.18 -12.33 -31.98
CA VAL A 421 15.67 -11.00 -32.37
C VAL A 421 15.49 -10.74 -33.88
N ASN A 422 15.54 -11.79 -34.70
CA ASN A 422 15.33 -11.70 -36.15
C ASN A 422 13.85 -11.57 -36.55
N GLU A 423 12.92 -11.77 -35.63
CA GLU A 423 11.48 -11.68 -35.89
C GLU A 423 10.96 -10.27 -35.55
N PRO A 424 10.19 -9.61 -36.44
CA PRO A 424 9.61 -8.30 -36.16
C PRO A 424 8.77 -8.23 -34.88
N ALA A 425 8.23 -9.38 -34.44
CA ALA A 425 7.45 -9.50 -33.22
C ALA A 425 8.23 -9.12 -31.94
N ILE A 426 9.57 -9.16 -31.94
CA ILE A 426 10.40 -8.72 -30.80
C ILE A 426 10.16 -7.25 -30.42
N LEU A 427 9.71 -6.43 -31.37
CA LEU A 427 9.38 -5.03 -31.11
C LEU A 427 8.23 -4.87 -30.11
N ILE A 428 7.33 -5.85 -29.98
CA ILE A 428 6.19 -5.79 -29.05
C ILE A 428 6.69 -5.75 -27.59
N PRO A 429 7.39 -6.77 -27.06
CA PRO A 429 7.86 -6.75 -25.68
C PRO A 429 8.86 -5.62 -25.40
N VAL A 430 9.71 -5.26 -26.37
CA VAL A 430 10.63 -4.12 -26.25
C VAL A 430 9.86 -2.81 -26.07
N THR A 431 8.83 -2.57 -26.89
CA THR A 431 8.00 -1.35 -26.81
C THR A 431 7.22 -1.30 -25.50
N ILE A 432 6.69 -2.43 -25.02
CA ILE A 432 6.04 -2.51 -23.70
C ILE A 432 7.02 -2.09 -22.61
N CYS A 433 8.23 -2.65 -22.61
CA CYS A 433 9.24 -2.39 -21.60
C CYS A 433 9.63 -0.91 -21.57
N VAL A 434 9.97 -0.33 -22.72
CA VAL A 434 10.38 1.08 -22.82
C VAL A 434 9.23 2.00 -22.40
N THR A 435 8.02 1.78 -22.95
CA THR A 435 6.86 2.63 -22.68
C THR A 435 6.46 2.57 -21.21
N TYR A 436 6.42 1.38 -20.61
CA TYR A 436 6.08 1.19 -19.20
C TYR A 436 7.08 1.88 -18.26
N ASN A 437 8.39 1.70 -18.49
CA ASN A 437 9.41 2.29 -17.64
C ASN A 437 9.41 3.82 -17.76
N LEU A 438 9.34 4.37 -18.97
CA LEU A 438 9.26 5.81 -19.19
C LEU A 438 7.98 6.41 -18.60
N TYR A 439 6.84 5.74 -18.78
CA TYR A 439 5.57 6.20 -18.24
C TYR A 439 5.58 6.24 -16.71
N THR A 440 5.96 5.13 -16.06
CA THR A 440 6.00 5.07 -14.59
C THR A 440 7.06 6.01 -14.02
N LEU A 441 8.22 6.16 -14.66
CA LEU A 441 9.21 7.16 -14.27
C LEU A 441 8.64 8.58 -14.34
N SER A 442 7.87 8.88 -15.40
CA SER A 442 7.22 10.19 -15.55
C SER A 442 6.21 10.47 -14.43
N GLU A 443 5.51 9.46 -13.91
CA GLU A 443 4.60 9.62 -12.77
C GLU A 443 5.35 10.07 -11.50
N TYR A 444 6.53 9.49 -11.24
CA TYR A 444 7.36 9.87 -10.09
C TYR A 444 7.92 11.29 -10.24
N LEU A 445 8.48 11.60 -11.40
CA LEU A 445 9.07 12.93 -11.66
C LEU A 445 8.02 14.05 -11.60
N ARG A 446 6.80 13.81 -12.09
CA ARG A 446 5.70 14.80 -12.06
C ARG A 446 5.27 15.22 -10.66
N ILE A 447 5.53 14.39 -9.66
CA ILE A 447 5.19 14.69 -8.26
C ILE A 447 6.42 15.06 -7.43
N GLY A 448 7.55 15.31 -8.08
CA GLY A 448 8.79 15.75 -7.44
C GLY A 448 9.63 14.64 -6.80
N LEU A 449 9.35 13.36 -7.08
CA LEU A 449 10.18 12.25 -6.59
C LEU A 449 11.37 11.99 -7.51
N SER A 450 12.46 11.49 -6.94
CA SER A 450 13.68 11.21 -7.68
C SER A 450 13.57 9.95 -8.56
N THR A 451 14.47 9.83 -9.53
CA THR A 451 14.65 8.60 -10.33
C THR A 451 15.04 7.41 -9.44
N ARG A 452 15.77 7.66 -8.35
CA ARG A 452 16.13 6.65 -7.36
C ARG A 452 14.91 6.15 -6.59
N ALA A 453 13.98 7.05 -6.23
CA ALA A 453 12.72 6.69 -5.59
C ALA A 453 11.86 5.78 -6.46
N TRP A 454 11.76 6.12 -7.76
CA TRP A 454 11.10 5.26 -8.75
C TRP A 454 11.74 3.86 -8.77
N TRP A 455 13.06 3.81 -8.91
CA TRP A 455 13.79 2.54 -8.99
C TRP A 455 13.65 1.68 -7.72
N ASN A 456 13.75 2.31 -6.55
CA ASN A 456 13.59 1.64 -5.26
C ASN A 456 12.18 1.04 -5.11
N ASN A 457 11.15 1.78 -5.51
CA ASN A 457 9.78 1.28 -5.51
C ASN A 457 9.58 0.12 -6.51
N GLN A 458 10.17 0.18 -7.71
CA GLN A 458 10.13 -0.93 -8.67
C GLN A 458 10.80 -2.19 -8.11
N ARG A 459 12.00 -2.07 -7.51
CA ARG A 459 12.67 -3.19 -6.83
C ARG A 459 11.79 -3.76 -5.72
N MET A 460 11.33 -2.91 -4.82
CA MET A 460 10.61 -3.35 -3.62
C MET A 460 9.26 -3.99 -3.96
N ALA A 461 8.59 -3.53 -5.02
CA ALA A 461 7.40 -4.20 -5.53
C ALA A 461 7.69 -5.67 -5.92
N ARG A 462 8.82 -5.94 -6.61
CA ARG A 462 9.22 -7.30 -6.98
C ARG A 462 9.67 -8.11 -5.77
N THR A 463 10.49 -7.51 -4.90
CA THR A 463 10.94 -8.15 -3.65
C THR A 463 9.74 -8.59 -2.82
N ASN A 464 8.78 -7.71 -2.55
CA ASN A 464 7.56 -8.04 -1.80
C ASN A 464 6.75 -9.15 -2.48
N CYS A 465 6.63 -9.11 -3.82
CA CYS A 465 5.90 -10.10 -4.60
C CYS A 465 6.51 -11.51 -4.47
N THR A 466 7.84 -11.64 -4.60
CA THR A 466 8.54 -12.92 -4.50
C THR A 466 8.82 -13.36 -3.07
N SER A 467 8.43 -12.59 -2.06
CA SER A 467 8.69 -12.90 -0.64
C SER A 467 7.41 -12.80 0.19
N SER A 468 7.16 -11.66 0.83
CA SER A 468 6.02 -11.40 1.71
C SER A 468 4.68 -11.86 1.14
N TRP A 469 4.39 -11.52 -0.11
CA TRP A 469 3.13 -11.87 -0.77
C TRP A 469 3.04 -13.35 -1.11
N LEU A 470 4.16 -13.98 -1.47
CA LEU A 470 4.23 -15.42 -1.71
C LEU A 470 3.93 -16.21 -0.43
N PHE A 471 4.54 -15.82 0.69
CA PHE A 471 4.27 -16.44 2.00
C PHE A 471 2.84 -16.20 2.46
N ALA A 472 2.28 -15.01 2.24
CA ALA A 472 0.88 -14.72 2.53
C ALA A 472 -0.06 -15.61 1.69
N CYS A 473 0.20 -15.73 0.38
CA CYS A 473 -0.56 -16.59 -0.52
C CYS A 473 -0.52 -18.06 -0.07
N PHE A 474 0.66 -18.56 0.30
CA PHE A 474 0.82 -19.91 0.80
C PHE A 474 0.10 -20.14 2.14
N SER A 475 0.18 -19.18 3.06
CA SER A 475 -0.54 -19.25 4.35
C SER A 475 -2.05 -19.33 4.17
N ILE A 476 -2.62 -18.55 3.25
CA ILE A 476 -4.05 -18.60 2.96
C ILE A 476 -4.44 -19.88 2.23
N PHE A 477 -3.62 -20.35 1.30
CA PHE A 477 -3.83 -21.66 0.69
C PHE A 477 -3.93 -22.77 1.75
N LEU A 478 -2.99 -22.82 2.70
CA LEU A 478 -3.01 -23.78 3.81
C LEU A 478 -4.25 -23.64 4.70
N LYS A 479 -4.70 -22.41 4.96
CA LYS A 479 -5.92 -22.13 5.71
C LYS A 479 -7.17 -22.64 4.97
N LEU A 480 -7.25 -22.45 3.65
CA LEU A 480 -8.39 -22.88 2.83
C LEU A 480 -8.53 -24.41 2.78
N ILE A 481 -7.41 -25.15 2.83
CA ILE A 481 -7.41 -26.63 2.91
C ILE A 481 -7.50 -27.16 4.36
N GLY A 482 -7.66 -26.29 5.35
CA GLY A 482 -7.85 -26.66 6.76
C GLY A 482 -6.58 -27.06 7.53
N LEU A 483 -5.39 -26.80 6.99
CA LEU A 483 -4.11 -27.21 7.58
C LEU A 483 -3.47 -26.16 8.50
N SER A 484 -3.98 -24.92 8.57
CA SER A 484 -3.46 -23.89 9.49
C SER A 484 -4.50 -22.86 9.95
N GLN A 485 -4.22 -22.17 11.06
CA GLN A 485 -4.88 -20.92 11.44
C GLN A 485 -3.94 -19.74 11.17
N THR A 486 -4.45 -18.65 10.59
CA THR A 486 -3.66 -17.42 10.39
C THR A 486 -3.36 -16.75 11.73
N ALA A 487 -2.09 -16.66 12.09
CA ALA A 487 -1.64 -15.92 13.27
C ALA A 487 -1.40 -14.44 12.92
N PHE A 488 -1.84 -13.54 13.78
CA PHE A 488 -1.59 -12.10 13.64
C PHE A 488 -0.20 -11.77 14.20
N GLU A 489 0.70 -11.32 13.33
CA GLU A 489 2.05 -10.87 13.71
C GLU A 489 2.06 -9.34 13.78
N VAL A 490 2.33 -8.77 14.96
CA VAL A 490 2.35 -7.32 15.16
C VAL A 490 3.57 -6.71 14.46
N THR A 491 3.35 -5.71 13.61
CA THR A 491 4.44 -4.95 13.00
C THR A 491 5.08 -4.04 14.05
N GLN A 492 6.33 -4.29 14.43
CA GLN A 492 7.08 -3.40 15.30
C GLN A 492 7.49 -2.13 14.54
N LYS A 493 7.03 -0.98 15.01
CA LYS A 493 7.44 0.36 14.58
C LYS A 493 8.27 1.01 15.70
N ASN A 494 9.34 0.35 16.12
CA ASN A 494 10.16 0.89 17.20
C ASN A 494 11.13 1.94 16.63
N GLN A 495 11.10 3.17 17.16
CA GLN A 495 12.37 3.85 17.43
C GLN A 495 12.97 3.08 18.60
N SER A 496 14.13 2.45 18.41
CA SER A 496 14.81 1.76 19.51
C SER A 496 15.35 2.81 20.47
N GLN A 497 14.54 3.23 21.43
CA GLN A 497 15.03 3.64 22.73
C GLN A 497 15.44 2.35 23.44
N ASP A 498 16.70 1.94 23.28
CA ASP A 498 17.46 1.11 24.21
C ASP A 498 18.96 1.15 23.83
N ASP A 499 19.64 1.98 24.63
CA ASP A 499 21.01 2.09 25.15
C ASP A 499 22.13 1.09 24.77
N ASP A 500 22.19 0.57 23.54
CA ASP A 500 23.37 -0.18 23.07
C ASP A 500 24.07 0.50 21.88
N GLY A 501 25.26 1.05 22.16
CA GLY A 501 26.40 1.26 21.25
C GLY A 501 26.18 2.16 20.02
N ASP A 502 26.35 3.47 20.20
CA ASP A 502 26.05 4.56 19.25
C ASP A 502 26.77 4.49 17.88
N ASP A 503 27.86 3.73 17.76
CA ASP A 503 28.71 3.75 16.54
C ASP A 503 28.33 2.76 15.43
N GLN A 504 27.54 1.72 15.74
CA GLN A 504 27.19 0.67 14.75
C GLN A 504 25.74 0.79 14.23
N LYS A 505 24.80 1.28 15.05
CA LYS A 505 23.38 1.48 14.68
C LYS A 505 23.21 2.61 13.65
N ASN A 506 23.94 3.72 13.78
CA ASN A 506 23.92 4.81 12.81
C ASN A 506 24.46 4.40 11.42
N LYS A 507 25.30 3.38 11.32
CA LYS A 507 25.82 2.88 10.04
C LYS A 507 24.81 2.07 9.21
N ASN A 508 23.72 1.60 9.82
CA ASN A 508 22.72 0.73 9.19
C ASN A 508 21.36 1.40 8.96
N TYR A 509 21.17 2.63 9.44
CA TYR A 509 19.95 3.40 9.18
C TYR A 509 19.78 3.64 7.68
N GLY A 510 18.66 3.19 7.12
CA GLY A 510 18.37 3.25 5.68
C GLY A 510 19.06 2.21 4.79
N LYS A 511 19.80 1.25 5.35
CA LYS A 511 20.32 0.10 4.60
C LYS A 511 19.37 -1.08 4.67
N PHE A 512 19.27 -1.83 3.58
CA PHE A 512 18.50 -3.07 3.56
C PHE A 512 19.26 -4.16 4.33
N THR A 513 18.75 -4.52 5.51
CA THR A 513 19.34 -5.54 6.38
C THR A 513 18.69 -6.90 6.15
N PHE A 514 19.51 -7.93 6.01
CA PHE A 514 19.05 -9.32 6.03
C PHE A 514 19.03 -9.82 7.47
N ASN A 515 18.03 -10.64 7.79
CA ASN A 515 17.98 -11.43 9.02
C ASN A 515 17.77 -12.90 8.66
N GLU A 516 17.75 -13.79 9.65
CA GLU A 516 17.54 -15.24 9.47
C GLU A 516 16.09 -15.60 9.08
N SER A 517 15.26 -14.63 8.68
CA SER A 517 13.87 -14.88 8.34
C SER A 517 13.73 -15.71 7.06
N PRO A 518 12.84 -16.71 7.04
CA PRO A 518 12.58 -17.52 5.85
C PRO A 518 11.98 -16.71 4.69
N ILE A 519 11.53 -15.47 4.94
CA ILE A 519 10.96 -14.58 3.92
C ILE A 519 11.93 -14.29 2.76
N PHE A 520 13.24 -14.38 3.01
CA PHE A 520 14.28 -14.16 2.00
C PHE A 520 14.55 -15.38 1.09
N ILE A 521 14.19 -16.58 1.53
CA ILE A 521 14.52 -17.85 0.86
C ILE A 521 14.07 -17.88 -0.61
N PRO A 522 12.82 -17.53 -0.97
CA PRO A 522 12.40 -17.63 -2.36
C PRO A 522 13.17 -16.64 -3.26
N GLY A 523 13.41 -15.42 -2.78
CA GLY A 523 14.18 -14.41 -3.51
C GLY A 523 15.62 -14.84 -3.76
N THR A 524 16.30 -15.37 -2.75
CA THR A 524 17.68 -15.89 -2.90
C THR A 524 17.72 -17.13 -3.79
N THR A 525 16.70 -18.00 -3.72
CA THR A 525 16.61 -19.20 -4.57
C THR A 525 16.44 -18.83 -6.04
N ILE A 526 15.53 -17.91 -6.37
CA ILE A 526 15.32 -17.39 -7.74
C ILE A 526 16.64 -16.82 -8.29
N LEU A 527 17.36 -16.06 -7.46
CA LEU A 527 18.66 -15.50 -7.83
C LEU A 527 19.65 -16.61 -8.18
N LEU A 528 19.86 -17.57 -7.28
CA LEU A 528 20.84 -18.64 -7.47
C LEU A 528 20.53 -19.52 -8.69
N VAL A 529 19.25 -19.82 -8.93
CA VAL A 529 18.81 -20.58 -10.11
C VAL A 529 19.14 -19.83 -11.40
N ASN A 530 18.82 -18.53 -11.46
CA ASN A 530 19.12 -17.73 -12.65
C ASN A 530 20.63 -17.51 -12.87
N LEU A 531 21.43 -17.34 -11.80
CA LEU A 531 22.89 -17.26 -11.90
C LEU A 531 23.50 -18.58 -12.39
N THR A 532 23.00 -19.70 -11.89
CA THR A 532 23.44 -21.03 -12.32
C THR A 532 23.12 -21.26 -13.78
N ALA A 533 21.89 -20.93 -14.21
CA ALA A 533 21.49 -21.03 -15.61
C ALA A 533 22.35 -20.14 -16.53
N LEU A 534 22.67 -18.91 -16.09
CA LEU A 534 23.59 -18.04 -16.80
C LEU A 534 24.99 -18.65 -16.95
N ALA A 535 25.53 -19.23 -15.87
CA ALA A 535 26.84 -19.87 -15.91
C ALA A 535 26.86 -21.06 -16.88
N VAL A 536 25.81 -21.90 -16.85
CA VAL A 536 25.62 -23.01 -17.80
C VAL A 536 25.57 -22.47 -19.24
N GLY A 537 24.76 -21.45 -19.49
CA GLY A 537 24.64 -20.85 -20.82
C GLY A 537 25.95 -20.27 -21.37
N VAL A 538 26.81 -19.69 -20.51
CA VAL A 538 28.13 -19.20 -20.90
C VAL A 538 29.10 -20.34 -21.23
N VAL A 539 29.06 -21.43 -20.46
CA VAL A 539 29.89 -22.63 -20.71
C VAL A 539 29.49 -23.29 -22.03
N ASP A 540 28.19 -23.49 -22.26
CA ASP A 540 27.67 -24.08 -23.50
C ASP A 540 28.06 -23.24 -24.72
N PHE A 541 27.93 -21.91 -24.63
CA PHE A 541 28.31 -21.00 -25.71
C PHE A 541 29.81 -21.08 -26.05
N ARG A 542 30.67 -21.19 -25.03
CA ARG A 542 32.10 -21.37 -25.24
C ARG A 542 32.40 -22.68 -25.95
N HIS A 543 31.80 -23.78 -25.53
CA HIS A 543 31.98 -25.08 -26.20
C HIS A 543 31.55 -25.06 -27.67
N THR A 544 30.40 -24.45 -27.99
CA THR A 544 29.96 -24.33 -29.40
C THR A 544 30.90 -23.47 -30.25
N SER A 545 31.50 -22.43 -29.66
CA SER A 545 32.46 -21.56 -30.36
C SER A 545 33.79 -22.26 -30.63
N TYR A 546 34.24 -23.15 -29.73
CA TYR A 546 35.45 -23.95 -29.93
C TYR A 546 35.24 -25.04 -31.00
N ASP A 547 34.11 -25.74 -31.00
CA ASP A 547 33.80 -26.76 -32.02
C ASP A 547 33.66 -26.15 -33.43
N GLU A 548 33.10 -24.94 -33.58
CA GLU A 548 33.07 -24.23 -34.87
C GLU A 548 34.48 -23.78 -35.32
N SER A 549 35.38 -23.47 -34.39
CA SER A 549 36.74 -23.02 -34.71
C SER A 549 37.68 -24.14 -35.16
N ASP A 550 37.50 -25.37 -34.68
CA ASP A 550 38.29 -26.54 -35.09
C ASP A 550 37.92 -27.07 -36.49
N VAL A 551 36.73 -26.74 -37.00
CA VAL A 551 36.30 -27.09 -38.37
C VAL A 551 36.73 -26.02 -39.39
N GLY A 552 37.12 -24.82 -38.93
CA GLY A 552 37.38 -23.63 -39.75
C GLY A 552 38.82 -23.15 -39.76
N VAL A 553 39.83 -24.03 -39.71
CA VAL A 553 41.23 -23.59 -39.86
C VAL A 553 41.59 -23.48 -41.35
N THR A 554 41.24 -22.36 -41.99
CA THR A 554 41.98 -21.77 -43.13
C THR A 554 41.41 -20.38 -43.45
N ASN A 555 41.86 -19.33 -42.76
CA ASN A 555 42.20 -18.00 -43.30
C ASN A 555 42.29 -16.94 -42.18
N LYS A 556 43.47 -16.31 -42.06
CA LYS A 556 43.82 -15.34 -41.00
C LYS A 556 43.11 -13.98 -41.06
N GLU A 557 42.31 -13.71 -42.09
CA GLU A 557 41.55 -12.46 -42.21
C GLU A 557 40.13 -12.54 -41.61
N GLN A 558 39.62 -13.74 -41.28
CA GLN A 558 38.29 -13.90 -40.71
C GLN A 558 38.23 -13.71 -39.18
N GLY A 559 39.37 -13.57 -38.48
CA GLY A 559 39.41 -13.47 -37.02
C GLY A 559 38.60 -12.29 -36.44
N GLN A 560 38.61 -11.13 -37.11
CA GLN A 560 37.78 -9.98 -36.69
C GLN A 560 36.29 -10.14 -37.03
N VAL A 561 35.98 -10.88 -38.11
CA VAL A 561 34.58 -11.17 -38.50
C VAL A 561 33.97 -12.20 -37.56
N TYR A 562 34.72 -13.22 -37.14
CA TYR A 562 34.29 -14.23 -36.17
C TYR A 562 34.10 -13.65 -34.76
N GLU A 563 34.93 -12.69 -34.34
CA GLU A 563 34.75 -12.03 -33.04
C GLU A 563 33.50 -11.13 -33.05
N TYR A 564 33.20 -10.49 -34.18
CA TYR A 564 31.97 -9.71 -34.39
C TYR A 564 30.74 -10.61 -34.51
N GLU A 565 30.80 -11.73 -35.25
CA GLU A 565 29.73 -12.73 -35.35
C GLU A 565 29.49 -13.47 -34.03
N ALA A 566 30.54 -13.80 -33.27
CA ALA A 566 30.41 -14.37 -31.93
C ALA A 566 29.82 -13.36 -30.95
N SER A 567 30.20 -12.07 -31.02
CA SER A 567 29.57 -11.01 -30.23
C SER A 567 28.11 -10.76 -30.64
N THR A 568 27.77 -10.95 -31.92
CA THR A 568 26.39 -10.83 -32.44
C THR A 568 25.55 -12.06 -32.11
N LYS A 569 26.13 -13.28 -32.15
CA LYS A 569 25.53 -14.55 -31.69
C LYS A 569 25.39 -14.57 -30.17
N TYR A 570 26.34 -14.02 -29.41
CA TYR A 570 26.25 -13.83 -27.97
C TYR A 570 25.20 -12.78 -27.61
N GLY A 571 25.15 -11.67 -28.35
CA GLY A 571 24.06 -10.70 -28.30
C GLY A 571 22.72 -11.38 -28.54
N SER A 572 22.55 -12.12 -29.63
CA SER A 572 21.34 -12.89 -29.93
C SER A 572 21.04 -13.90 -28.83
N PHE A 573 22.01 -14.69 -28.35
CA PHE A 573 21.83 -15.64 -27.26
C PHE A 573 21.36 -14.98 -25.96
N VAL A 574 21.94 -13.83 -25.61
CA VAL A 574 21.58 -13.04 -24.43
C VAL A 574 20.22 -12.37 -24.63
N PHE A 575 19.90 -11.83 -25.80
CA PHE A 575 18.61 -11.13 -26.06
C PHE A 575 17.44 -12.08 -26.36
N ASP A 576 17.71 -13.25 -26.96
CA ASP A 576 16.74 -14.31 -27.28
C ASP A 576 16.38 -15.15 -26.04
N LYS A 577 17.31 -15.28 -25.07
CA LYS A 577 17.15 -16.15 -23.89
C LYS A 577 17.13 -15.43 -22.54
N LEU A 578 17.82 -14.30 -22.38
CA LEU A 578 17.56 -13.41 -21.26
C LEU A 578 16.50 -12.41 -21.67
N PRO A 579 15.36 -12.37 -20.98
CA PRO A 579 14.46 -11.27 -21.17
C PRO A 579 15.06 -10.07 -20.47
N ILE A 580 16.02 -9.35 -21.08
CA ILE A 580 16.50 -8.03 -20.60
C ILE A 580 15.32 -7.06 -20.35
N PHE A 581 14.15 -7.39 -20.88
CA PHE A 581 12.93 -6.62 -20.88
C PHE A 581 11.90 -7.00 -19.79
N VAL A 582 12.20 -8.00 -18.96
CA VAL A 582 11.32 -8.42 -17.85
C VAL A 582 11.89 -7.93 -16.51
N PRO A 583 11.09 -7.31 -15.64
CA PRO A 583 11.52 -6.81 -14.32
C PRO A 583 12.28 -7.83 -13.42
N GLY A 584 12.19 -9.14 -13.72
CA GLY A 584 12.97 -10.21 -13.12
C GLY A 584 14.45 -10.31 -13.57
N THR A 585 14.81 -9.95 -14.81
CA THR A 585 16.24 -9.87 -15.22
C THR A 585 16.91 -8.59 -14.74
N THR A 586 16.12 -7.55 -14.48
CA THR A 586 16.61 -6.36 -13.81
C THR A 586 17.11 -6.71 -12.40
N ILE A 587 16.50 -7.71 -11.74
CA ILE A 587 17.01 -8.31 -10.49
C ILE A 587 18.27 -9.15 -10.76
N LEU A 588 18.39 -9.83 -11.89
CA LEU A 588 19.59 -10.60 -12.24
C LEU A 588 20.82 -9.70 -12.48
N VAL A 589 20.63 -8.58 -13.19
CA VAL A 589 21.63 -7.53 -13.37
C VAL A 589 21.92 -6.83 -12.03
N MET A 590 20.90 -6.58 -11.20
CA MET A 590 21.07 -5.92 -9.90
C MET A 590 21.69 -6.77 -8.80
N MET A 591 21.37 -8.05 -8.73
CA MET A 591 21.95 -8.97 -7.75
C MET A 591 23.39 -9.30 -8.12
N THR A 592 23.72 -9.38 -9.41
CA THR A 592 25.11 -9.42 -9.87
C THR A 592 25.85 -8.13 -9.50
N ALA A 593 25.23 -6.96 -9.67
CA ALA A 593 25.83 -5.66 -9.30
C ALA A 593 25.94 -5.42 -7.78
N LEU A 594 25.03 -5.96 -6.96
CA LEU A 594 25.07 -5.90 -5.49
C LEU A 594 26.05 -6.92 -4.90
N TYR A 595 26.13 -8.13 -5.45
CA TYR A 595 27.08 -9.14 -5.01
C TYR A 595 28.52 -8.72 -5.34
N VAL A 596 28.78 -8.08 -6.50
CA VAL A 596 30.09 -7.53 -6.86
C VAL A 596 30.48 -6.29 -6.03
N ARG A 597 29.51 -5.52 -5.51
CA ARG A 597 29.79 -4.37 -4.62
C ARG A 597 29.97 -4.73 -3.15
N VAL A 598 29.40 -5.86 -2.70
CA VAL A 598 29.48 -6.34 -1.31
C VAL A 598 30.61 -7.35 -1.14
N VAL A 599 30.84 -8.21 -2.14
CA VAL A 599 32.05 -9.04 -2.25
C VAL A 599 33.09 -8.20 -3.00
N GLY A 600 33.58 -7.15 -2.32
CA GLY A 600 34.77 -6.46 -2.78
C GLY A 600 35.88 -7.48 -2.95
N PHE A 601 36.28 -7.70 -4.20
CA PHE A 601 37.60 -8.22 -4.51
C PHE A 601 38.61 -7.21 -3.96
N GLN A 602 38.96 -7.35 -2.68
CA GLN A 602 40.25 -6.88 -2.20
C GLN A 602 41.26 -7.89 -2.79
N PRO A 603 42.17 -7.46 -3.69
CA PRO A 603 43.26 -8.33 -4.07
C PRO A 603 44.02 -8.75 -2.80
N PRO A 604 44.48 -10.01 -2.71
CA PRO A 604 45.25 -10.44 -1.55
C PRO A 604 46.45 -9.51 -1.40
N VAL A 605 46.53 -8.85 -0.24
CA VAL A 605 47.77 -8.23 0.20
C VAL A 605 48.64 -9.40 0.61
N ASP A 606 49.50 -9.84 -0.30
CA ASP A 606 50.58 -10.77 0.04
C ASP A 606 51.46 -10.09 1.09
N SER A 607 51.37 -10.63 2.29
CA SER A 607 52.30 -10.41 3.38
C SER A 607 53.67 -10.96 2.98
N VAL A 608 54.63 -10.08 2.69
CA VAL A 608 56.05 -10.40 2.78
C VAL A 608 56.69 -9.38 3.71
N ASP A 609 57.13 -9.89 4.86
CA ASP A 609 57.94 -9.20 5.84
C ASP A 609 59.24 -8.65 5.26
N GLY A 610 59.64 -7.48 5.77
CA GLY A 610 61.05 -7.19 6.01
C GLY A 610 61.77 -6.25 5.04
N VAL A 611 62.13 -5.09 5.59
CA VAL A 611 63.39 -4.32 5.43
C VAL A 611 63.09 -2.85 5.16
N GLY A 612 63.46 -2.01 6.14
CA GLY A 612 63.06 -0.61 6.23
C GLY A 612 63.83 0.36 5.32
N ARG A 613 63.23 1.54 5.11
CA ARG A 613 63.96 2.80 4.94
C ARG A 613 63.04 4.03 5.06
N ALA A 614 63.39 4.88 6.03
CA ALA A 614 63.37 6.35 6.09
C ALA A 614 62.35 7.20 5.28
N GLU A 615 61.66 8.07 6.05
CA GLU A 615 61.42 9.51 5.82
C GLU A 615 60.95 10.06 4.46
N LYS A 616 59.76 10.70 4.46
CA LYS A 616 59.57 12.17 4.30
C LYS A 616 58.06 12.50 4.33
N ARG A 617 57.55 13.10 5.41
CA ARG A 617 57.11 14.52 5.49
C ARG A 617 56.75 15.17 4.14
N TYR A 618 55.46 15.49 3.98
CA TYR A 618 55.03 16.84 3.66
C TYR A 618 53.78 17.18 4.49
N GLU A 619 53.99 18.06 5.47
CA GLU A 619 52.94 18.87 6.07
C GLU A 619 52.46 19.91 5.05
N LEU A 620 51.17 20.23 5.07
CA LEU A 620 50.76 21.63 5.01
C LEU A 620 49.50 21.83 5.86
N HIS A 621 49.72 22.51 6.98
CA HIS A 621 48.73 23.00 7.92
C HIS A 621 48.10 24.31 7.43
N SER A 622 47.02 24.68 8.13
CA SER A 622 46.50 26.03 8.38
C SER A 622 45.35 26.49 7.48
N TYR A 623 44.33 27.21 7.93
CA TYR A 623 43.76 27.61 9.24
C TYR A 623 42.62 28.59 8.87
N TYR A 624 41.50 28.59 9.59
CA TYR A 624 40.68 29.75 10.05
C TYR A 624 39.34 29.17 10.59
N THR A 625 39.16 28.88 11.89
CA THR A 625 38.70 29.78 12.98
C THR A 625 37.74 30.88 12.51
N SER A 626 36.61 31.21 13.13
CA SER A 626 35.94 30.84 14.40
C SER A 626 34.74 31.80 14.50
N GLY A 627 33.65 31.41 15.18
CA GLY A 627 32.54 32.35 15.44
C GLY A 627 31.40 31.75 16.26
N HIS A 628 31.69 31.31 17.48
CA HIS A 628 30.68 31.20 18.55
C HIS A 628 30.26 32.60 19.00
N PHE A 629 28.97 32.83 19.29
CA PHE A 629 28.44 33.58 20.45
C PHE A 629 26.92 33.81 20.31
N TYR A 630 26.10 33.09 21.08
CA TYR A 630 25.29 33.65 22.17
C TYR A 630 24.30 32.59 22.69
N LYS A 631 24.46 32.27 23.98
CA LYS A 631 23.48 31.61 24.83
C LYS A 631 23.11 32.61 25.92
N ASP A 632 21.84 32.58 26.31
CA ASP A 632 21.26 33.06 27.56
C ASP A 632 21.10 34.58 27.82
N HIS A 633 19.83 35.02 27.90
CA HIS A 633 19.33 35.73 29.08
C HIS A 633 17.80 35.59 29.23
N LEU A 634 17.41 35.40 30.50
CA LEU A 634 16.08 35.25 31.07
C LEU A 634 15.19 36.50 30.97
N GLY A 635 13.87 36.28 31.02
CA GLY A 635 12.81 37.26 31.25
C GLY A 635 11.44 36.62 31.18
#